data_AF-A0A0B1SBL0-F1
#
_entry.id   AF-A0A0B1SBL0-F1
#
_cell.length_a   1.000
_cell.length_b   1.000
_cell.length_c   1.000
_cell.angle_alpha   90.00
_cell.angle_beta   90.00
_cell.angle_gamma   90.00
#
_symmetry.space_group_name_H-M   'P 1'
#
loop_
_entity.id
_entity.type
_entity.pdbx_description
1 polymer ?
#
loop_
_entity_poly.entity_id
_entity_poly.type
_entity_poly.pdbx_seq_one_letter_code
_entity_poly.pdbx_strand_id
1 'polypeptide(L)' 'GAVCYDCQNSNASRAVVFILDETGTVGKKGWDAQKEFMLQILGVIGDIKVGVVVIASNSYVAVPMDDYKNNANKIS' A
#
# COMPACT_ATOMS: atom_id res chain seq x y z
N GLY A 1 -0.47 -7.04 -15.14
CA GLY A 1 1.00 -7.21 -15.15
C GLY A 1 1.35 -8.25 -14.11
N ALA A 2 2.20 -9.22 -14.45
CA ALA A 2 2.64 -10.22 -13.49
C ALA A 2 3.56 -9.57 -12.46
N VAL A 3 3.23 -9.69 -11.18
CA VAL A 3 4.11 -9.30 -10.07
C VAL A 3 4.99 -10.51 -9.75
N CYS A 4 6.28 -10.43 -10.07
CA CYS A 4 7.25 -11.45 -9.66
C CYS A 4 7.50 -11.34 -8.15
N TYR A 5 7.08 -12.34 -7.39
CA TYR A 5 7.27 -12.45 -5.94
C TYR A 5 8.18 -13.64 -5.61
N ASP A 6 9.44 -13.62 -6.04
CA ASP A 6 10.39 -14.60 -5.55
C ASP A 6 11.72 -13.96 -5.15
N CYS A 7 11.88 -13.84 -3.83
CA CYS A 7 13.16 -13.71 -3.15
C CYS A 7 13.12 -14.66 -1.94
N GLN A 8 13.02 -15.97 -2.16
CA GLN A 8 13.21 -16.94 -1.09
C GLN A 8 14.68 -16.92 -0.63
N ASN A 9 14.87 -16.70 0.68
CA ASN A 9 16.12 -16.80 1.45
C ASN A 9 16.96 -15.52 1.69
N SER A 10 16.34 -14.38 1.99
CA SER A 10 17.06 -13.30 2.69
C SER A 10 16.35 -12.90 3.98
N ASN A 11 17.10 -12.75 5.09
CA ASN A 11 16.68 -12.10 6.34
C ASN A 11 16.43 -10.57 6.16
N ALA A 12 16.21 -10.12 4.93
CA ALA A 12 15.98 -8.72 4.62
C ALA A 12 14.55 -8.33 5.03
N SER A 13 14.44 -7.22 5.75
CA SER A 13 13.16 -6.55 5.99
C SER A 13 12.48 -6.29 4.64
N ARG A 14 11.28 -6.84 4.45
CA ARG A 14 10.49 -6.65 3.23
C ARG A 14 9.75 -5.32 3.33
N ALA A 15 9.59 -4.63 2.20
CA ALA A 15 8.81 -3.42 2.11
C ALA A 15 7.97 -3.41 0.83
N VAL A 16 6.76 -2.86 0.91
CA VAL A 16 5.88 -2.61 -0.23
C VAL A 16 5.41 -1.15 -0.15
N VAL A 17 5.37 -0.49 -1.31
CA VAL A 17 4.76 0.83 -1.46
C VAL A 17 3.56 0.72 -2.37
N PHE A 18 2.39 1.13 -1.89
CA PHE A 18 1.19 1.28 -2.70
C PHE A 18 1.10 2.70 -3.23
N ILE A 19 0.89 2.84 -4.53
CA ILE A 19 0.64 4.12 -5.19
C ILE A 19 -0.81 4.09 -5.63
N LEU A 20 -1.66 4.88 -4.95
CA LEU A 20 -3.10 4.93 -5.18
C LEU A 20 -3.46 6.13 -6.04
N ASP A 21 -4.43 5.94 -6.92
CA ASP A 21 -4.97 6.99 -7.77
C ASP A 21 -6.21 7.62 -7.12
N GLU A 22 -6.13 8.92 -6.84
CA GLU A 22 -7.23 9.79 -6.40
C GLU A 22 -7.50 10.91 -7.44
N THR A 23 -7.01 10.73 -8.68
CA THR A 23 -7.48 11.56 -9.79
C THR A 23 -8.96 11.27 -10.00
N GLY A 24 -9.78 12.31 -10.16
CA GLY A 24 -11.25 12.22 -10.09
C GLY A 24 -11.91 11.21 -11.06
N THR A 25 -11.16 10.63 -11.99
CA THR A 25 -11.55 9.54 -12.90
C THR A 25 -11.85 8.22 -12.20
N VAL A 26 -11.21 7.94 -11.07
CA VAL A 26 -11.40 6.71 -10.31
C VAL A 26 -12.79 6.67 -9.63
N GLY A 27 -13.24 7.84 -9.18
CA GLY A 27 -14.47 7.99 -8.41
C GLY A 27 -14.46 7.21 -7.08
N LYS A 28 -15.54 7.35 -6.30
CA LYS A 28 -15.65 6.74 -4.97
C LYS A 28 -15.52 5.22 -4.99
N LYS A 29 -16.16 4.54 -5.95
CA LYS A 29 -16.12 3.08 -6.04
C LYS A 29 -14.72 2.55 -6.35
N GLY A 30 -13.99 3.19 -7.27
CA GLY A 30 -12.62 2.80 -7.57
C GLY A 30 -11.67 3.10 -6.41
N TRP A 31 -11.90 4.18 -5.68
CA TRP A 31 -11.14 4.53 -4.49
C TRP A 31 -11.31 3.48 -3.39
N ASP A 32 -12.55 3.06 -3.14
CA ASP A 32 -12.84 2.02 -2.15
C ASP A 32 -12.25 0.65 -2.57
N ALA A 33 -12.36 0.28 -3.85
CA ALA A 33 -11.78 -0.96 -4.37
C ALA A 33 -10.24 -0.99 -4.28
N GLN A 34 -9.56 0.14 -4.51
CA GLN A 34 -8.11 0.23 -4.36
C GLN A 34 -7.66 -0.01 -2.92
N LYS A 35 -8.35 0.61 -1.94
CA LYS A 35 -8.07 0.39 -0.51
C LYS A 35 -8.35 -1.06 -0.10
N GLU A 36 -9.45 -1.63 -0.57
CA GLU A 36 -9.81 -3.02 -0.27
C GLU A 36 -8.75 -4.00 -0.81
N PHE A 37 -8.32 -3.82 -2.05
CA PHE A 37 -7.26 -4.63 -2.65
C PHE A 37 -5.95 -4.52 -1.86
N MET A 38 -5.56 -3.32 -1.47
CA MET A 38 -4.37 -3.10 -0.62
C MET A 38 -4.48 -3.88 0.69
N LEU A 39 -5.62 -3.78 1.40
CA LEU A 39 -5.84 -4.50 2.66
C LEU A 39 -5.82 -6.02 2.49
N GLN A 40 -6.41 -6.54 1.40
CA GLN A 40 -6.37 -7.97 1.07
C GLN A 40 -4.93 -8.47 0.86
N ILE A 41 -4.11 -7.70 0.14
CA ILE A 41 -2.70 -8.03 -0.09
C ILE A 41 -1.91 -8.00 1.22
N LEU A 42 -2.10 -6.99 2.06
CA LEU A 42 -1.43 -6.90 3.36
C LEU A 42 -1.79 -8.06 4.29
N GLY A 43 -3.05 -8.52 4.25
CA GLY A 43 -3.50 -9.69 4.99
C GLY A 43 -2.81 -11.00 4.57
N VAL A 44 -2.32 -11.09 3.32
CA VAL A 44 -1.60 -12.27 2.80
C VAL A 44 -0.10 -12.20 3.07
N ILE A 45 0.51 -11.01 2.93
CA ILE A 45 1.98 -10.86 2.98
C ILE A 45 2.52 -10.91 4.43
N GLY A 46 1.70 -10.58 5.44
CA GLY A 46 2.11 -10.66 6.85
C GLY A 46 3.03 -9.51 7.25
N ASP A 47 4.07 -9.80 8.04
CA ASP A 47 4.96 -8.76 8.61
C ASP A 47 5.84 -8.11 7.52
N ILE A 48 5.41 -6.93 7.07
CA ILE A 48 6.05 -6.15 6.01
C ILE A 48 5.96 -4.65 6.32
N LYS A 49 7.00 -3.88 5.94
CA LYS A 49 6.93 -2.42 5.99
C LYS A 49 6.07 -1.89 4.85
N VAL A 50 5.18 -0.97 5.15
CA VAL A 50 4.20 -0.47 4.18
C VAL A 50 4.32 1.03 4.05
N GLY A 51 4.44 1.51 2.81
CA GLY A 51 4.25 2.92 2.46
C GLY A 51 3.02 3.08 1.56
N VAL A 52 2.35 4.24 1.66
CA VAL A 52 1.23 4.60 0.78
C VAL A 52 1.43 6.02 0.27
N VAL A 53 1.43 6.16 -1.04
CA VAL A 53 1.45 7.44 -1.76
C VAL A 53 0.14 7.58 -2.52
N VAL A 54 -0.46 8.76 -2.46
CA VAL A 54 -1.68 9.09 -3.19
C VAL A 54 -1.37 10.09 -4.28
N ILE A 55 -1.74 9.73 -5.51
CA ILE A 55 -1.63 10.58 -6.69
C ILE A 55 -2.94 11.33 -6.86
N ALA A 56 -2.86 12.65 -6.71
CA ALA A 56 -3.96 13.60 -6.87
C ALA A 56 -3.41 14.90 -7.50
N SER A 57 -4.28 15.89 -7.71
CA SER A 57 -3.86 17.23 -8.17
C SER A 57 -2.71 17.80 -7.33
N ASN A 58 -2.70 17.50 -6.02
CA ASN A 58 -1.55 17.63 -5.15
C ASN A 58 -1.25 16.26 -4.55
N SER A 59 -0.22 15.58 -5.05
CA SER A 59 0.15 14.24 -4.56
C SER A 59 0.78 14.30 -3.17
N TYR A 60 0.54 13.29 -2.33
CA TYR A 60 1.00 13.27 -0.94
C TYR A 60 1.33 11.86 -0.44
N VAL A 61 2.16 11.79 0.61
CA VAL A 61 2.44 10.54 1.33
C VAL A 61 1.36 10.36 2.39
N ALA A 62 0.49 9.37 2.21
CA ALA A 62 -0.57 9.05 3.16
C ALA A 62 -0.02 8.22 4.34
N VAL A 63 0.89 7.28 4.04
CA VAL A 63 1.54 6.44 5.05
C VAL A 63 3.05 6.44 4.77
N PRO A 64 3.88 7.05 5.63
CA PRO A 64 5.33 6.96 5.52
C PRO A 64 5.77 5.52 5.84
N MET A 65 6.90 5.09 5.28
CA MET A 65 7.37 3.69 5.32
C MET A 65 7.95 3.26 6.70
N ASP A 66 7.62 3.98 7.76
CA ASP A 66 7.97 3.62 9.14
C ASP A 66 7.11 2.41 9.56
N ASP A 67 7.64 1.57 10.46
CA ASP A 67 7.06 0.27 10.83
C ASP A 67 5.53 0.26 10.86
N TYR A 68 4.91 -0.72 10.17
CA TYR A 68 3.46 -0.89 10.07
C TYR A 68 2.75 -0.78 11.44
N LYS A 69 3.38 -1.30 12.50
CA LYS A 69 2.89 -1.21 13.89
C LYS A 69 2.67 0.23 14.37
N ASN A 70 3.46 1.19 13.90
CA ASN A 70 3.36 2.61 14.27
C ASN A 70 2.34 3.37 13.42
N ASN A 71 1.94 2.83 12.26
CA ASN A 71 1.05 3.49 11.30
C ASN A 71 -0.30 2.79 11.12
N ALA A 72 -0.57 1.66 11.79
CA ALA A 72 -1.83 0.91 11.67
C ALA A 72 -3.09 1.78 11.82
N ASN A 73 -3.05 2.79 12.71
CA ASN A 73 -4.17 3.70 12.97
C ASN A 73 -4.43 4.74 11.84
N LYS A 74 -3.52 4.85 10.86
CA LYS A 74 -3.67 5.75 9.70
C LYS A 74 -4.23 5.04 8.46
N ILE A 75 -4.39 3.73 8.54
CA ILE A 75 -4.80 2.85 7.43
C ILE A 75 -6.27 2.39 7.60
N SER A 76 -6.84 2.62 8.79
CA SER A 76 -8.24 2.33 9.15
C SER A 76 -9.23 3.37 8.61
#